data_AF-A0A6L3GX90-F1
#
_entry.id   AF-A0A6L3GX90-F1
#
_cell.length_a   1.000
_cell.length_b   1.000
_cell.length_c   1.000
_cell.angle_alpha   90.00
_cell.angle_beta   90.00
_cell.angle_gamma   90.00
#
_symmetry.space_group_name_H-M   'P 1'
#
loop_
_entity.id
_entity.type
_entity.pdbx_description
1 polymer ?
#
loop_
_entity_poly.entity_id
_entity_poly.type
_entity_poly.pdbx_seq_one_letter_code
_entity_poly.pdbx_strand_id
1 'polypeptide(L)'
;EGSYDTRLLLKRLAARLTVNWNYNVRGYELKQVLLQSVPLNYTLVPTADSNGTYPSILDQFHTVEIDMSKGNSYSCWIPANVRGESPAANSDLQRTKANAPKGSSFLNFVAVNTTDPKKKLDYRVYIGGKTSSDFSLNNNTEYSYAVSFSHTGIPTNDKRVTYIDPVPASENNDNPVPTANCFMVAPGGGFCFDPLVYQSDGTEKTNETLKGWCQGGGIVKVKLLWQTKEDGDIGEPVMGIVNSAEDHTNIVDIKRTDGTAVGQNPVTDKGQCRIYCRVAPGTTGGSGVIAAYDSSDNILWSWHVWVTDYHPDATGNVDVQEPLTKRKLKFTYGNHSDQRPMMDRDLGAMAGYAGVPPSDVEKFKAHGFQYQWGRKDPYPSSYSNKPIKTVNLPAKITEPIVGIMSLYGSDGVKFLPFDPSYNGRAGYQMAYRNPLTAYKPSGSQYWFTDDVTSSISGAWATVKTVHDPCPAGWRVAKAEEYYSLFSDKGYNGTLPSTSTNNMNMSNYNTQGADKGFVLRYDETDQSKTTYFRLCGYYADRVFVQIGYFDFIWCCNSVKNGNTYQAKHLQLVSTASDQRRGINGINNQGTLSAMLPLRCIQEKD
;
A
#
# COMPACT_ATOMS: atom_id res chain seq x y z
N GLU A 1 -14.24 41.92 -48.97
CA GLU A 1 -13.87 40.64 -48.33
C GLU A 1 -12.47 40.79 -47.74
N GLY A 2 -12.35 40.83 -46.42
CA GLY A 2 -11.04 41.01 -45.76
C GLY A 2 -10.41 39.66 -45.47
N SER A 3 -9.20 39.41 -45.97
CA SER A 3 -8.40 38.26 -45.56
C SER A 3 -7.93 38.47 -44.11
N TYR A 4 -8.37 37.61 -43.20
CA TYR A 4 -7.83 37.58 -41.84
C TYR A 4 -6.56 36.72 -41.84
N ASP A 5 -5.39 37.33 -41.61
CA ASP A 5 -4.13 36.60 -41.33
C ASP A 5 -4.30 35.85 -40.00
N THR A 6 -4.64 34.57 -40.08
CA THR A 6 -4.78 33.68 -38.92
C THR A 6 -3.53 32.84 -38.77
N ARG A 7 -2.74 33.10 -37.72
CA ARG A 7 -1.56 32.30 -37.38
C ARG A 7 -1.87 31.37 -36.21
N LEU A 8 -1.46 30.11 -36.34
CA LEU A 8 -1.60 29.12 -35.28
C LEU A 8 -0.45 29.28 -34.27
N LEU A 9 -0.79 29.61 -33.02
CA LEU A 9 0.18 29.61 -31.92
C LEU A 9 0.37 28.19 -31.39
N LEU A 10 1.56 27.62 -31.61
CA LEU A 10 1.95 26.35 -31.03
C LEU A 10 2.72 26.58 -29.72
N LYS A 11 2.35 25.88 -28.66
CA LYS A 11 3.01 25.92 -27.35
C LYS A 11 3.68 24.57 -27.07
N ARG A 12 4.86 24.60 -26.44
CA ARG A 12 5.51 23.38 -25.95
C ARG A 12 4.65 22.75 -24.85
N LEU A 13 4.59 21.42 -24.82
CA LEU A 13 3.96 20.69 -23.71
C LEU A 13 4.83 20.64 -22.44
N ALA A 14 6.12 20.91 -22.60
CA ALA A 14 7.11 20.85 -21.54
C ALA A 14 7.36 22.21 -20.89
N ALA A 15 7.70 22.18 -19.61
CA ALA A 15 8.42 23.24 -18.93
C ALA A 15 9.93 22.97 -19.04
N ARG A 16 10.74 24.01 -19.14
CA ARG A 16 12.19 23.90 -18.97
C ARG A 16 12.54 24.24 -17.54
N LEU A 17 13.20 23.34 -16.84
CA LEU A 17 13.71 23.56 -15.48
C LEU A 17 15.23 23.61 -15.53
N THR A 18 15.81 24.69 -15.03
CA THR A 18 17.24 24.84 -14.77
C THR A 18 17.46 25.12 -13.29
N VAL A 19 18.31 24.32 -12.64
CA VAL A 19 18.64 24.46 -11.23
C VAL A 19 20.15 24.53 -11.11
N ASN A 20 20.65 25.57 -10.46
CA ASN A 20 22.04 25.69 -10.05
C ASN A 20 22.11 25.64 -8.53
N TRP A 21 23.12 24.98 -7.97
CA TRP A 21 23.32 24.97 -6.52
C TRP A 21 24.75 25.31 -6.12
N ASN A 22 24.88 25.91 -4.94
CA ASN A 22 26.15 26.23 -4.32
C ASN A 22 26.14 25.79 -2.86
N TYR A 23 26.86 24.71 -2.57
CA TYR A 23 26.85 24.06 -1.26
C TYR A 23 28.09 24.42 -0.44
N ASN A 24 27.93 25.28 0.57
CA ASN A 24 29.00 25.77 1.45
C ASN A 24 28.67 25.54 2.93
N VAL A 25 28.54 24.27 3.32
CA VAL A 25 28.27 23.87 4.71
C VAL A 25 29.43 23.02 5.22
N ARG A 26 29.97 23.35 6.40
CA ARG A 26 31.09 22.60 7.00
C ARG A 26 30.59 21.32 7.71
N GLY A 27 31.37 20.24 7.61
CA GLY A 27 31.11 18.98 8.31
C GLY A 27 30.03 18.10 7.66
N TYR A 28 29.46 18.54 6.54
CA TYR A 28 28.52 17.78 5.72
C TYR A 28 28.95 17.87 4.27
N GLU A 29 28.75 16.81 3.51
CA GLU A 29 29.04 16.74 2.09
C GLU A 29 27.75 16.39 1.34
N LEU A 30 27.41 17.17 0.31
CA LEU A 30 26.25 16.88 -0.53
C LEU A 30 26.50 15.60 -1.33
N LYS A 31 25.63 14.59 -1.17
CA LYS A 31 25.78 13.26 -1.80
C LYS A 31 24.69 12.91 -2.81
N GLN A 32 23.54 13.55 -2.72
CA GLN A 32 22.43 13.26 -3.62
C GLN A 32 21.60 14.51 -3.91
N VAL A 33 21.13 14.62 -5.14
CA VAL A 33 20.07 15.57 -5.51
C VAL A 33 18.97 14.80 -6.23
N LEU A 34 17.76 14.92 -5.72
CA LEU A 34 16.56 14.28 -6.26
C LEU A 34 15.57 15.36 -6.69
N LEU A 35 15.07 15.29 -7.92
CA LEU A 35 13.88 16.02 -8.32
C LEU A 35 12.66 15.10 -8.18
N GLN A 36 11.78 15.42 -7.25
CA GLN A 36 10.65 14.59 -6.85
C GLN A 36 9.32 15.14 -7.33
N SER A 37 8.31 14.25 -7.36
CA SER A 37 6.96 14.53 -7.86
C SER A 37 7.01 15.11 -9.28
N VAL A 38 7.80 14.50 -10.17
CA VAL A 38 7.80 14.82 -11.60
C VAL A 38 6.73 13.98 -12.26
N PRO A 39 5.72 14.58 -12.93
CA PRO A 39 4.76 13.77 -13.67
C PRO A 39 5.46 12.95 -14.74
N LEU A 40 5.03 11.71 -14.93
CA LEU A 40 5.63 10.81 -15.92
C LEU A 40 5.28 11.20 -17.35
N ASN A 41 4.08 11.75 -17.56
CA ASN A 41 3.50 11.95 -18.89
C ASN A 41 3.33 13.44 -19.24
N TYR A 42 3.69 13.80 -20.46
CA TYR A 42 3.30 15.07 -21.08
C TYR A 42 1.84 15.01 -21.50
N THR A 43 1.05 16.03 -21.16
CA THR A 43 -0.37 16.10 -21.50
C THR A 43 -0.60 17.12 -22.60
N LEU A 44 -1.24 16.69 -23.71
CA LEU A 44 -1.57 17.56 -24.85
C LEU A 44 -2.62 18.62 -24.47
N VAL A 45 -3.69 18.19 -23.81
CA VAL A 45 -4.78 19.05 -23.32
C VAL A 45 -4.94 18.77 -21.82
N PRO A 46 -4.48 19.66 -20.94
CA PRO A 46 -4.59 19.44 -19.50
C PRO A 46 -6.06 19.41 -19.07
N THR A 47 -6.40 18.46 -18.21
CA THR A 47 -7.71 18.40 -17.55
C THR A 47 -7.51 18.86 -16.11
N ALA A 48 -7.74 20.15 -15.87
CA ALA A 48 -7.64 20.72 -14.54
C ALA A 48 -8.79 20.25 -13.64
N ASP A 49 -8.51 20.06 -12.35
CA ASP A 49 -9.55 19.85 -11.35
C ASP A 49 -10.32 21.16 -11.04
N SER A 50 -11.25 21.10 -10.09
CA SER A 50 -12.04 22.27 -9.67
C SER A 50 -11.19 23.43 -9.13
N ASN A 51 -9.96 23.17 -8.72
CA ASN A 51 -9.03 24.16 -8.19
C ASN A 51 -8.02 24.63 -9.26
N GLY A 52 -8.18 24.22 -10.52
CA GLY A 52 -7.27 24.58 -11.60
C GLY A 52 -5.96 23.79 -11.60
N THR A 53 -5.83 22.73 -10.79
CA THR A 53 -4.59 21.96 -10.65
C THR A 53 -4.55 20.75 -11.58
N TYR A 54 -3.36 20.39 -12.06
CA TYR A 54 -3.12 19.21 -12.91
C TYR A 54 -1.60 18.89 -13.01
N PRO A 55 -1.20 17.64 -13.32
CA PRO A 55 -2.02 16.44 -13.40
C PRO A 55 -2.52 16.03 -12.02
N SER A 56 -3.40 15.03 -11.95
CA SER A 56 -3.92 14.58 -10.66
C SER A 56 -2.81 14.02 -9.78
N ILE A 57 -2.98 14.12 -8.47
CA ILE A 57 -2.03 13.54 -7.50
C ILE A 57 -1.97 12.01 -7.55
N LEU A 58 -2.94 11.34 -8.19
CA LEU A 58 -2.93 9.89 -8.42
C LEU A 58 -2.50 9.49 -9.84
N ASP A 59 -2.10 10.46 -10.67
CA ASP A 59 -1.36 10.14 -11.90
C ASP A 59 0.04 9.61 -11.56
N GLN A 60 0.75 9.11 -12.56
CA GLN A 60 2.06 8.52 -12.35
C GLN A 60 3.09 9.63 -12.18
N PHE A 61 3.86 9.53 -11.10
CA PHE A 61 4.98 10.40 -10.84
C PHE A 61 6.23 9.56 -10.69
N HIS A 62 7.37 10.18 -10.96
CA HIS A 62 8.66 9.59 -10.69
C HIS A 62 9.58 10.58 -9.99
N THR A 63 10.67 10.03 -9.48
CA THR A 63 11.81 10.80 -9.00
C THR A 63 12.91 10.74 -10.05
N VAL A 64 13.53 11.88 -10.31
CA VAL A 64 14.75 11.97 -11.11
C VAL A 64 15.92 12.08 -10.17
N GLU A 65 16.79 11.09 -10.18
CA GLU A 65 18.08 11.16 -9.52
C GLU A 65 19.06 11.94 -10.43
N ILE A 66 19.58 13.06 -9.93
CA ILE A 66 20.45 13.94 -10.69
C ILE A 66 21.90 13.48 -10.53
N ASP A 67 22.57 13.26 -11.65
CA ASP A 67 23.98 12.90 -11.71
C ASP A 67 24.87 14.11 -11.34
N MET A 68 25.26 14.17 -10.08
CA MET A 68 26.11 15.22 -9.53
C MET A 68 27.55 15.20 -10.06
N SER A 69 27.99 14.13 -10.73
CA SER A 69 29.33 14.09 -11.35
C SER A 69 29.46 15.08 -12.51
N LYS A 70 28.32 15.54 -13.05
CA LYS A 70 28.24 16.52 -14.15
C LYS A 70 28.32 17.97 -13.69
N GLY A 71 28.51 18.21 -12.39
CA GLY A 71 28.68 19.53 -11.81
C GLY A 71 27.50 19.96 -10.93
N ASN A 72 27.42 21.25 -10.65
CA ASN A 72 26.47 21.85 -9.72
C ASN A 72 25.28 22.54 -10.41
N SER A 73 24.94 22.06 -11.61
CA SER A 73 23.83 22.56 -12.42
C SER A 73 23.12 21.40 -13.11
N TYR A 74 21.80 21.50 -13.22
CA TYR A 74 20.97 20.54 -13.93
C TYR A 74 19.89 21.26 -14.72
N SER A 75 19.76 20.93 -16.01
CA SER A 75 18.72 21.45 -16.89
C SER A 75 17.98 20.28 -17.53
N CYS A 76 16.64 20.30 -17.48
CA CYS A 76 15.82 19.28 -18.10
C CYS A 76 14.49 19.85 -18.62
N TRP A 77 13.83 19.07 -19.48
CA TRP A 77 12.44 19.28 -19.86
C TRP A 77 11.58 18.35 -19.00
N ILE A 78 10.54 18.92 -18.39
CA ILE A 78 9.59 18.18 -17.54
C ILE A 78 8.16 18.49 -17.96
N PRO A 79 7.21 17.57 -17.73
CA PRO A 79 5.79 17.88 -17.89
C PRO A 79 5.34 19.00 -16.95
N ALA A 80 4.24 19.66 -17.30
CA ALA A 80 3.61 20.61 -16.41
C ALA A 80 3.13 19.94 -15.11
N ASN A 81 3.34 20.61 -13.98
CA ASN A 81 2.80 20.24 -12.67
C ASN A 81 2.23 21.50 -12.01
N VAL A 82 0.97 21.79 -12.30
CA VAL A 82 0.25 22.97 -11.82
C VAL A 82 -0.43 22.64 -10.50
N ARG A 83 -0.11 23.43 -9.48
CA ARG A 83 -0.58 23.21 -8.09
C ARG A 83 -1.19 24.45 -7.46
N GLY A 84 -1.25 25.55 -8.21
CA GLY A 84 -1.83 26.81 -7.76
C GLY A 84 -0.98 27.48 -6.67
N GLU A 85 -1.63 28.45 -6.02
CA GLU A 85 -1.03 29.20 -4.92
C GLU A 85 -1.40 28.62 -3.56
N SER A 86 -0.45 28.71 -2.62
CA SER A 86 -0.69 28.48 -1.19
C SER A 86 -0.46 29.77 -0.41
N PRO A 87 -1.51 30.39 0.16
CA PRO A 87 -1.38 31.60 0.99
C PRO A 87 -0.52 31.39 2.25
N ALA A 88 -0.37 30.15 2.71
CA ALA A 88 0.46 29.81 3.86
C ALA A 88 1.97 29.93 3.57
N ALA A 89 2.36 29.97 2.30
CA ALA A 89 3.75 30.15 1.86
C ALA A 89 4.01 31.62 1.47
N ASN A 90 3.88 32.56 2.40
CA ASN A 90 4.04 33.99 2.10
C ASN A 90 5.51 34.46 2.04
N SER A 91 6.47 33.56 2.24
CA SER A 91 7.90 33.79 2.07
C SER A 91 8.62 32.52 1.60
N ASP A 92 9.82 32.65 1.05
CA ASP A 92 10.60 31.50 0.57
C ASP A 92 10.96 30.51 1.68
N LEU A 93 11.09 30.99 2.93
CA LEU A 93 11.30 30.13 4.11
C LEU A 93 10.06 29.30 4.45
N GLN A 94 8.88 29.75 4.04
CA GLN A 94 7.62 29.07 4.28
C GLN A 94 7.21 28.12 3.15
N ARG A 95 8.00 27.99 2.08
CA ARG A 95 7.85 26.95 1.04
C ARG A 95 8.27 25.59 1.60
N THR A 96 7.47 25.05 2.51
CA THR A 96 7.73 23.83 3.30
C THR A 96 6.69 22.75 2.99
N LYS A 97 6.92 21.50 3.43
CA LYS A 97 5.94 20.39 3.24
C LYS A 97 4.55 20.75 3.78
N ALA A 98 4.51 21.44 4.93
CA ALA A 98 3.26 21.81 5.58
C ALA A 98 2.43 22.86 4.80
N ASN A 99 3.10 23.67 3.98
CA ASN A 99 2.46 24.77 3.26
C ASN A 99 2.36 24.52 1.75
N ALA A 100 3.10 23.55 1.21
CA ALA A 100 3.02 23.21 -0.20
C ALA A 100 1.74 22.40 -0.50
N PRO A 101 1.01 22.71 -1.58
CA PRO A 101 -0.06 21.83 -2.06
C PRO A 101 0.45 20.41 -2.31
N LYS A 102 -0.42 19.40 -2.11
CA LYS A 102 -0.05 18.01 -2.33
C LYS A 102 0.41 17.77 -3.78
N GLY A 103 1.48 17.00 -3.94
CA GLY A 103 2.03 16.65 -5.26
C GLY A 103 2.81 17.77 -5.94
N SER A 104 3.10 18.90 -5.28
CA SER A 104 4.06 19.89 -5.78
C SER A 104 5.44 19.28 -5.99
N SER A 105 6.09 19.65 -7.09
CA SER A 105 7.46 19.24 -7.38
C SER A 105 8.44 19.95 -6.46
N PHE A 106 9.48 19.22 -6.04
CA PHE A 106 10.53 19.75 -5.19
C PHE A 106 11.86 19.06 -5.45
N LEU A 107 12.92 19.73 -5.08
CA LEU A 107 14.26 19.17 -5.02
C LEU A 107 14.55 18.75 -3.59
N ASN A 108 15.12 17.55 -3.42
CA ASN A 108 15.75 17.12 -2.18
C ASN A 108 17.26 17.10 -2.40
N PHE A 109 17.99 17.86 -1.59
CA PHE A 109 19.43 17.83 -1.52
C PHE A 109 19.80 17.08 -0.24
N VAL A 110 20.45 15.92 -0.36
CA VAL A 110 20.82 15.11 0.80
C VAL A 110 22.31 15.24 1.03
N ALA A 111 22.68 15.87 2.15
CA ALA A 111 24.06 15.98 2.59
C ALA A 111 24.34 15.05 3.77
N VAL A 112 25.47 14.37 3.73
CA VAL A 112 25.88 13.36 4.70
C VAL A 112 26.98 13.93 5.58
N ASN A 113 26.91 13.71 6.89
CA ASN A 113 27.96 14.16 7.80
C ASN A 113 29.28 13.46 7.48
N THR A 114 30.38 14.21 7.48
CA THR A 114 31.70 13.69 7.08
C THR A 114 32.36 12.79 8.13
N THR A 115 31.81 12.73 9.34
CA THR A 115 32.33 11.92 10.45
C THR A 115 31.41 10.74 10.76
N ASP A 116 30.10 10.95 10.78
CA ASP A 116 29.09 9.91 10.97
C ASP A 116 28.12 9.86 9.79
N PRO A 117 28.36 9.00 8.79
CA PRO A 117 27.57 8.95 7.57
C PRO A 117 26.07 8.63 7.75
N LYS A 118 25.65 8.21 8.94
CA LYS A 118 24.23 8.00 9.26
C LYS A 118 23.50 9.33 9.45
N LYS A 119 24.20 10.36 9.92
CA LYS A 119 23.66 11.71 10.14
C LYS A 119 23.56 12.45 8.82
N LYS A 120 22.37 12.95 8.50
CA LYS A 120 22.08 13.61 7.22
C LYS A 120 21.39 14.95 7.45
N LEU A 121 21.59 15.87 6.51
CA LEU A 121 20.77 17.05 6.32
C LEU A 121 20.01 16.86 5.01
N ASP A 122 18.70 16.77 5.07
CA ASP A 122 17.82 16.76 3.91
C ASP A 122 17.23 18.16 3.71
N TYR A 123 17.60 18.82 2.61
CA TYR A 123 17.09 20.13 2.25
C TYR A 123 16.03 20.00 1.17
N ARG A 124 14.81 20.40 1.50
CA ARG A 124 13.66 20.39 0.61
C ARG A 124 13.38 21.75 0.01
N VAL A 125 13.44 21.85 -1.32
CA VAL A 125 13.18 23.09 -2.05
C VAL A 125 12.02 22.88 -3.02
N TYR A 126 10.84 23.39 -2.67
CA TYR A 126 9.68 23.36 -3.55
C TYR A 126 9.82 24.36 -4.69
N ILE A 127 9.57 23.89 -5.91
CA ILE A 127 9.67 24.67 -7.15
C ILE A 127 8.27 25.03 -7.68
N GLY A 128 8.19 26.11 -8.45
CA GLY A 128 6.96 26.70 -8.96
C GLY A 128 7.19 28.10 -9.55
N GLY A 129 6.15 28.94 -9.54
CA GLY A 129 6.20 30.30 -10.04
C GLY A 129 7.14 31.24 -9.29
N LYS A 130 7.16 32.50 -9.72
CA LYS A 130 8.06 33.54 -9.20
C LYS A 130 7.73 33.95 -7.77
N THR A 131 6.47 33.83 -7.36
CA THR A 131 6.03 34.19 -6.00
C THR A 131 6.25 33.01 -5.04
N SER A 132 6.53 33.33 -3.79
CA SER A 132 6.69 32.32 -2.73
C SER A 132 5.44 31.46 -2.53
N SER A 133 4.26 31.96 -2.91
CA SER A 133 2.99 31.24 -2.84
C SER A 133 2.75 30.30 -4.02
N ASP A 134 3.37 30.48 -5.19
CA ASP A 134 3.03 29.69 -6.39
C ASP A 134 3.87 28.41 -6.51
N PHE A 135 3.20 27.27 -6.59
CA PHE A 135 3.81 25.94 -6.72
C PHE A 135 3.61 25.34 -8.11
N SER A 136 3.23 26.16 -9.09
CA SER A 136 2.88 25.71 -10.44
C SER A 136 4.08 25.72 -11.39
N LEU A 137 4.27 24.60 -12.07
CA LEU A 137 5.15 24.44 -13.21
C LEU A 137 4.28 24.35 -14.48
N ASN A 138 4.19 25.44 -15.22
CA ASN A 138 3.37 25.54 -16.43
C ASN A 138 4.13 25.07 -17.66
N ASN A 139 3.40 24.51 -18.62
CA ASN A 139 3.98 24.19 -19.92
C ASN A 139 4.45 25.46 -20.65
N ASN A 140 5.35 25.30 -21.62
CA ASN A 140 5.89 26.40 -22.41
C ASN A 140 6.49 27.55 -21.58
N THR A 141 7.00 27.23 -20.38
CA THR A 141 7.56 28.18 -19.43
C THR A 141 8.96 27.72 -19.02
N GLU A 142 9.87 28.67 -18.82
CA GLU A 142 11.22 28.41 -18.32
C GLU A 142 11.30 28.81 -16.84
N TYR A 143 11.82 27.89 -16.04
CA TYR A 143 12.03 28.05 -14.61
C TYR A 143 13.52 27.94 -14.31
N SER A 144 14.08 28.98 -13.70
CA SER A 144 15.50 29.05 -13.36
C SER A 144 15.67 29.30 -11.87
N TYR A 145 16.29 28.34 -11.18
CA TYR A 145 16.52 28.34 -9.75
C TYR A 145 18.02 28.42 -9.43
N ALA A 146 18.36 29.20 -8.41
CA ALA A 146 19.68 29.23 -7.79
C ALA A 146 19.52 28.94 -6.29
N VAL A 147 20.10 27.83 -5.83
CA VAL A 147 19.97 27.36 -4.45
C VAL A 147 21.32 27.45 -3.75
N SER A 148 21.39 28.23 -2.67
CA SER A 148 22.62 28.43 -1.91
C SER A 148 22.48 27.90 -0.49
N PHE A 149 23.49 27.16 -0.03
CA PHE A 149 23.55 26.60 1.32
C PHE A 149 24.70 27.25 2.07
N SER A 150 24.37 28.10 3.04
CA SER A 150 25.36 28.84 3.84
C SER A 150 24.86 28.94 5.27
N HIS A 151 25.19 27.93 6.08
CA HIS A 151 24.87 27.92 7.50
C HIS A 151 25.96 27.18 8.28
N THR A 152 25.92 27.35 9.60
CA THR A 152 26.80 26.69 10.56
C THR A 152 25.97 25.89 11.55
N GLY A 153 26.38 24.67 11.84
CA GLY A 153 25.63 23.79 12.73
C GLY A 153 24.38 23.22 12.08
N ILE A 154 23.38 22.90 12.89
CA ILE A 154 22.10 22.34 12.44
C ILE A 154 21.07 23.49 12.39
N PRO A 155 20.48 23.81 11.23
CA PRO A 155 19.56 24.93 11.07
C PRO A 155 18.15 24.58 11.57
N THR A 156 17.96 24.55 12.89
CA THR A 156 16.69 24.13 13.54
C THR A 156 15.50 25.06 13.27
N ASN A 157 15.75 26.30 12.83
CA ASN A 157 14.71 27.29 12.56
C ASN A 157 14.23 27.29 11.11
N ASP A 158 14.93 26.61 10.19
CA ASP A 158 14.54 26.50 8.79
C ASP A 158 13.82 25.17 8.55
N LYS A 159 12.49 25.23 8.49
CA LYS A 159 11.62 24.05 8.29
C LYS A 159 11.76 23.39 6.92
N ARG A 160 12.60 23.94 6.02
CA ARG A 160 12.99 23.30 4.75
C ARG A 160 14.13 22.31 4.95
N VAL A 161 14.84 22.37 6.08
CA VAL A 161 15.96 21.49 6.39
C VAL A 161 15.54 20.51 7.48
N THR A 162 15.65 19.22 7.17
CA THR A 162 15.45 18.15 8.15
C THR A 162 16.80 17.61 8.55
N TYR A 163 17.11 17.67 9.85
CA TYR A 163 18.24 16.95 10.42
C TYR A 163 17.82 15.53 10.75
N ILE A 164 18.54 14.57 10.21
CA ILE A 164 18.28 13.14 10.36
C ILE A 164 19.45 12.58 11.17
N ASP A 165 19.15 12.12 12.39
CA ASP A 165 20.09 11.40 13.26
C ASP A 165 19.43 10.07 13.62
N PRO A 166 19.60 9.04 12.76
CA PRO A 166 18.79 7.84 12.86
C PRO A 166 19.30 6.95 13.99
N VAL A 167 18.41 6.69 14.95
CA VAL A 167 18.63 5.65 15.98
C VAL A 167 18.17 4.29 15.45
N PRO A 168 18.80 3.18 15.88
CA PRO A 168 18.30 1.84 15.58
C PRO A 168 16.84 1.68 16.02
N ALA A 169 16.06 0.90 15.29
CA ALA A 169 14.68 0.58 15.59
C ALA A 169 14.52 -0.11 16.95
N SER A 170 15.58 -0.76 17.44
CA SER A 170 15.64 -1.40 18.76
C SER A 170 15.88 -0.43 19.93
N GLU A 171 16.41 0.76 19.67
CA GLU A 171 16.69 1.74 20.71
C GLU A 171 15.39 2.42 21.15
N ASN A 172 15.09 2.45 22.46
CA ASN A 172 13.87 3.06 23.01
C ASN A 172 12.57 2.55 22.35
N ASN A 173 12.48 1.24 22.09
CA ASN A 173 11.33 0.59 21.44
C ASN A 173 10.97 -0.75 22.10
N ASP A 174 10.71 -0.73 23.40
CA ASP A 174 10.23 -1.92 24.12
C ASP A 174 8.70 -1.97 24.14
N ASN A 175 8.10 -1.90 22.94
CA ASN A 175 6.65 -1.93 22.73
C ASN A 175 6.24 -3.29 22.16
N PRO A 176 6.17 -4.36 22.97
CA PRO A 176 5.82 -5.68 22.49
C PRO A 176 4.38 -5.71 21.98
N VAL A 177 4.20 -6.20 20.75
CA VAL A 177 2.88 -6.47 20.19
C VAL A 177 2.72 -7.96 19.91
N PRO A 178 1.50 -8.50 19.98
CA PRO A 178 1.29 -9.89 19.63
C PRO A 178 1.59 -10.15 18.15
N THR A 179 2.39 -11.17 17.85
CA THR A 179 2.82 -11.47 16.47
C THR A 179 1.65 -11.92 15.60
N ALA A 180 1.55 -11.36 14.40
CA ALA A 180 0.71 -11.84 13.31
C ALA A 180 1.41 -11.55 11.98
N ASN A 181 0.84 -11.96 10.84
CA ASN A 181 1.44 -11.67 9.53
C ASN A 181 1.22 -10.22 9.07
N CYS A 182 0.32 -9.48 9.72
CA CYS A 182 0.13 -8.05 9.51
C CYS A 182 0.15 -7.29 10.84
N PHE A 183 0.72 -6.10 10.86
CA PHE A 183 0.72 -5.18 12.00
C PHE A 183 0.05 -3.86 11.61
N MET A 184 -0.96 -3.43 12.37
CA MET A 184 -1.53 -2.08 12.25
C MET A 184 -0.74 -1.11 13.13
N VAL A 185 -0.13 -0.11 12.52
CA VAL A 185 0.82 0.80 13.21
C VAL A 185 0.53 2.23 12.81
N ALA A 186 0.29 3.11 13.79
CA ALA A 186 0.12 4.53 13.52
C ALA A 186 1.41 5.14 12.94
N PRO A 187 1.32 6.15 12.04
CA PRO A 187 2.49 6.93 11.60
C PRO A 187 3.35 7.40 12.78
N GLY A 188 4.67 7.22 12.68
CA GLY A 188 5.63 7.51 13.75
C GLY A 188 5.69 6.45 14.87
N GLY A 189 4.89 5.39 14.80
CA GLY A 189 4.88 4.30 15.76
C GLY A 189 6.14 3.43 15.73
N GLY A 190 6.39 2.76 16.85
CA GLY A 190 7.41 1.73 16.98
C GLY A 190 6.86 0.55 17.77
N PHE A 191 7.21 -0.66 17.32
CA PHE A 191 6.78 -1.91 17.96
C PHE A 191 7.89 -2.96 17.89
N CYS A 192 7.78 -4.00 18.71
CA CYS A 192 8.63 -5.18 18.61
C CYS A 192 7.83 -6.47 18.83
N PHE A 193 8.35 -7.58 18.31
CA PHE A 193 7.66 -8.88 18.37
C PHE A 193 8.63 -10.04 18.24
N ASP A 194 8.20 -11.24 18.67
CA ASP A 194 8.95 -12.48 18.44
C ASP A 194 8.57 -13.06 17.07
N PRO A 195 9.52 -13.23 16.12
CA PRO A 195 9.22 -13.72 14.78
C PRO A 195 8.81 -15.20 14.73
N LEU A 196 9.14 -15.99 15.74
CA LEU A 196 8.94 -17.45 15.79
C LEU A 196 7.62 -17.83 16.48
N VAL A 197 6.72 -16.85 16.68
CA VAL A 197 5.37 -17.08 17.21
C VAL A 197 4.31 -16.41 16.34
N TYR A 198 3.05 -16.75 16.58
CA TYR A 198 1.90 -16.04 16.06
C TYR A 198 0.72 -16.15 17.04
N GLN A 199 -0.16 -15.16 17.05
CA GLN A 199 -1.41 -15.21 17.80
C GLN A 199 -2.50 -15.96 17.04
N SER A 200 -3.28 -16.73 17.77
CA SER A 200 -4.43 -17.48 17.26
C SER A 200 -5.45 -17.59 18.39
N ASP A 201 -6.61 -16.99 18.20
CA ASP A 201 -7.70 -16.91 19.19
C ASP A 201 -7.24 -16.34 20.55
N GLY A 202 -6.41 -15.29 20.49
CA GLY A 202 -5.81 -14.65 21.66
C GLY A 202 -4.79 -15.51 22.42
N THR A 203 -4.39 -16.65 21.86
CA THR A 203 -3.32 -17.51 22.40
C THR A 203 -2.09 -17.45 21.51
N GLU A 204 -0.92 -17.29 22.13
CA GLU A 204 0.36 -17.35 21.43
C GLU A 204 0.73 -18.80 21.08
N LYS A 205 1.08 -19.04 19.82
CA LYS A 205 1.51 -20.32 19.29
C LYS A 205 2.88 -20.20 18.63
N THR A 206 3.68 -21.26 18.69
CA THR A 206 4.94 -21.32 17.93
C THR A 206 4.65 -21.39 16.43
N ASN A 207 5.41 -20.63 15.65
CA ASN A 207 5.43 -20.75 14.19
C ASN A 207 6.32 -21.94 13.80
N GLU A 208 5.76 -23.14 13.87
CA GLU A 208 6.49 -24.39 13.55
C GLU A 208 7.01 -24.41 12.10
N THR A 209 6.32 -23.74 11.18
CA THR A 209 6.73 -23.62 9.78
C THR A 209 8.04 -22.85 9.64
N LEU A 210 8.11 -21.64 10.19
CA LEU A 210 9.32 -20.82 10.17
C LEU A 210 10.44 -21.47 11.00
N LYS A 211 10.10 -22.02 12.17
CA LYS A 211 11.06 -22.77 13.00
C LYS A 211 11.69 -23.94 12.23
N GLY A 212 10.90 -24.66 11.43
CA GLY A 212 11.38 -25.70 10.54
C GLY A 212 12.31 -25.17 9.45
N TRP A 213 12.02 -24.00 8.87
CA TRP A 213 12.89 -23.37 7.87
C TRP A 213 14.17 -22.77 8.46
N CYS A 214 14.17 -22.43 9.75
CA CYS A 214 15.33 -21.97 10.49
C CYS A 214 16.34 -23.09 10.80
N GLN A 215 16.05 -24.38 10.56
CA GLN A 215 17.02 -25.46 10.79
C GLN A 215 18.28 -25.36 9.92
N GLY A 216 18.22 -24.63 8.80
CA GLY A 216 19.35 -24.36 7.90
C GLY A 216 20.30 -23.25 8.33
N GLY A 217 20.30 -22.86 9.62
CA GLY A 217 21.19 -21.79 10.14
C GLY A 217 20.47 -20.51 10.56
N GLY A 218 19.16 -20.55 10.79
CA GLY A 218 18.39 -19.51 11.48
C GLY A 218 18.23 -18.16 10.77
N ILE A 219 17.54 -17.25 11.45
CA ILE A 219 17.46 -15.84 11.04
C ILE A 219 18.74 -15.15 11.50
N VAL A 220 19.43 -14.49 10.57
CA VAL A 220 20.67 -13.75 10.84
C VAL A 220 20.52 -12.23 10.69
N LYS A 221 19.51 -11.77 9.95
CA LYS A 221 19.23 -10.36 9.70
C LYS A 221 17.79 -10.12 9.27
N VAL A 222 17.38 -8.85 9.33
CA VAL A 222 16.07 -8.37 8.88
C VAL A 222 16.25 -7.15 7.99
N LYS A 223 15.40 -7.02 6.97
CA LYS A 223 15.42 -5.88 6.04
C LYS A 223 14.00 -5.44 5.70
N LEU A 224 13.79 -4.13 5.56
CA LEU A 224 12.68 -3.58 4.78
C LEU A 224 12.80 -4.05 3.33
N LEU A 225 11.80 -4.78 2.85
CA LEU A 225 11.73 -5.28 1.47
C LEU A 225 11.13 -4.23 0.55
N TRP A 226 9.97 -3.68 0.93
CA TRP A 226 9.25 -2.69 0.13
C TRP A 226 8.33 -1.82 0.96
N GLN A 227 7.95 -0.68 0.40
CA GLN A 227 6.97 0.24 0.97
C GLN A 227 6.20 1.00 -0.11
N THR A 228 5.02 1.51 0.25
CA THR A 228 4.31 2.53 -0.53
C THR A 228 4.78 3.93 -0.11
N LYS A 229 4.36 4.95 -0.88
CA LYS A 229 4.37 6.33 -0.40
C LYS A 229 2.97 6.73 0.10
N GLU A 230 2.92 7.88 0.78
CA GLU A 230 1.71 8.47 1.38
C GLU A 230 0.51 8.57 0.44
N ASP A 231 0.73 8.93 -0.83
CA ASP A 231 -0.35 9.21 -1.78
C ASP A 231 -0.03 8.55 -3.15
N GLY A 232 0.40 7.29 -3.15
CA GLY A 232 0.72 6.53 -4.36
C GLY A 232 2.16 6.73 -4.81
N ASP A 233 2.37 7.54 -5.86
CA ASP A 233 3.72 7.81 -6.39
C ASP A 233 4.38 9.06 -5.79
N ILE A 234 3.62 9.82 -5.00
CA ILE A 234 4.04 11.09 -4.40
C ILE A 234 4.05 11.01 -2.87
N GLY A 235 4.74 11.98 -2.25
CA GLY A 235 4.87 12.08 -0.80
C GLY A 235 6.03 11.23 -0.26
N GLU A 236 6.05 11.06 1.06
CA GLU A 236 7.12 10.33 1.74
C GLU A 236 6.94 8.81 1.69
N PRO A 237 8.04 8.04 1.69
CA PRO A 237 8.01 6.62 2.01
C PRO A 237 7.45 6.37 3.42
N VAL A 238 6.46 5.48 3.55
CA VAL A 238 5.68 5.33 4.80
C VAL A 238 6.43 4.60 5.92
N MET A 239 7.39 3.75 5.58
CA MET A 239 8.28 3.13 6.56
C MET A 239 9.45 4.06 6.89
N GLY A 240 9.93 4.81 5.89
CA GLY A 240 11.06 5.73 5.98
C GLY A 240 12.19 5.34 5.03
N ILE A 241 13.32 6.04 5.13
CA ILE A 241 14.51 5.80 4.30
C ILE A 241 15.58 5.13 5.16
N VAL A 242 16.13 4.02 4.67
CA VAL A 242 17.16 3.26 5.39
C VAL A 242 18.49 4.02 5.48
N ASN A 243 19.34 3.67 6.45
CA ASN A 243 20.67 4.26 6.57
C ASN A 243 21.48 4.05 5.28
N SER A 244 21.47 2.80 4.77
CA SER A 244 22.06 2.40 3.49
C SER A 244 21.39 1.11 2.96
N ALA A 245 21.77 0.65 1.75
CA ALA A 245 21.25 -0.60 1.18
C ALA A 245 21.54 -1.86 2.02
N GLU A 246 22.56 -1.81 2.90
CA GLU A 246 22.91 -2.94 3.79
C GLU A 246 22.56 -2.68 5.27
N ASP A 247 22.35 -1.42 5.65
CA ASP A 247 21.97 -1.04 7.01
C ASP A 247 20.53 -0.49 7.02
N HIS A 248 19.59 -1.39 7.35
CA HIS A 248 18.17 -1.06 7.53
C HIS A 248 17.81 -0.85 9.00
N THR A 249 18.80 -0.82 9.91
CA THR A 249 18.57 -0.90 11.36
C THR A 249 17.72 0.24 11.91
N ASN A 250 17.69 1.40 11.26
CA ASN A 250 16.84 2.52 11.66
C ASN A 250 15.34 2.27 11.43
N ILE A 251 14.99 1.36 10.51
CA ILE A 251 13.61 0.97 10.21
C ILE A 251 13.27 -0.37 10.85
N VAL A 252 14.15 -1.36 10.68
CA VAL A 252 13.95 -2.71 11.21
C VAL A 252 15.26 -3.29 11.72
N ASP A 253 15.25 -3.77 12.96
CA ASP A 253 16.42 -4.33 13.66
C ASP A 253 16.03 -5.63 14.36
N ILE A 254 16.99 -6.49 14.63
CA ILE A 254 16.80 -7.76 15.31
C ILE A 254 17.83 -7.88 16.44
N LYS A 255 17.37 -8.14 17.65
CA LYS A 255 18.23 -8.36 18.82
C LYS A 255 17.88 -9.66 19.51
N ARG A 256 18.91 -10.40 19.91
CA ARG A 256 18.72 -11.57 20.78
C ARG A 256 18.36 -11.11 22.18
N THR A 257 17.55 -11.93 22.86
CA THR A 257 17.15 -11.70 24.25
C THR A 257 18.32 -11.87 25.23
N ASP A 258 19.31 -12.69 24.87
CA ASP A 258 20.55 -12.90 25.63
C ASP A 258 21.65 -11.85 25.35
N GLY A 259 21.39 -10.87 24.47
CA GLY A 259 22.33 -9.81 24.12
C GLY A 259 23.46 -10.21 23.15
N THR A 260 23.53 -11.47 22.72
CA THR A 260 24.56 -11.92 21.76
C THR A 260 24.23 -11.46 20.32
N ALA A 261 25.26 -11.35 19.49
CA ALA A 261 25.11 -10.90 18.11
C ALA A 261 24.37 -11.94 17.25
N VAL A 262 23.29 -11.52 16.60
CA VAL A 262 22.43 -12.38 15.75
C VAL A 262 23.22 -13.01 14.60
N GLY A 263 24.14 -12.28 13.97
CA GLY A 263 24.95 -12.78 12.85
C GLY A 263 25.90 -13.93 13.21
N GLN A 264 26.27 -14.07 14.49
CA GLN A 264 27.09 -15.17 15.01
C GLN A 264 26.25 -16.25 15.70
N ASN A 265 25.06 -15.89 16.18
CA ASN A 265 24.15 -16.74 16.92
C ASN A 265 22.76 -16.69 16.29
N PRO A 266 22.55 -17.36 15.15
CA PRO A 266 21.30 -17.27 14.42
C PRO A 266 20.09 -17.66 15.28
N VAL A 267 18.95 -17.02 15.00
CA VAL A 267 17.70 -17.26 15.74
C VAL A 267 16.98 -18.44 15.11
N THR A 268 16.64 -19.44 15.93
CA THR A 268 16.03 -20.70 15.49
C THR A 268 14.82 -21.11 16.31
N ASP A 269 14.58 -20.47 17.45
CA ASP A 269 13.46 -20.80 18.33
C ASP A 269 12.79 -19.56 18.94
N LYS A 270 11.56 -19.77 19.40
CA LYS A 270 10.80 -18.80 20.20
C LYS A 270 11.60 -18.33 21.41
N GLY A 271 11.44 -17.06 21.76
CA GLY A 271 12.04 -16.42 22.94
C GLY A 271 13.52 -16.07 22.80
N GLN A 272 14.15 -16.41 21.68
CA GLN A 272 15.57 -16.13 21.44
C GLN A 272 15.83 -14.70 20.95
N CYS A 273 14.84 -14.03 20.35
CA CYS A 273 15.02 -12.68 19.83
C CYS A 273 13.72 -11.86 19.82
N ARG A 274 13.88 -10.58 19.50
CA ARG A 274 12.80 -9.70 19.05
C ARG A 274 13.23 -8.99 17.77
N ILE A 275 12.27 -8.85 16.85
CA ILE A 275 12.35 -7.91 15.73
C ILE A 275 11.72 -6.60 16.20
N TYR A 276 12.41 -5.50 15.96
CA TYR A 276 11.98 -4.15 16.26
C TYR A 276 11.72 -3.42 14.95
N CYS A 277 10.62 -2.70 14.86
CA CYS A 277 10.24 -1.94 13.67
C CYS A 277 9.79 -0.53 14.06
N ARG A 278 10.16 0.46 13.23
CA ARG A 278 9.68 1.84 13.29
C ARG A 278 9.09 2.22 11.93
N VAL A 279 8.08 3.09 11.95
CA VAL A 279 7.46 3.65 10.74
C VAL A 279 7.59 5.16 10.74
N ALA A 280 7.60 5.78 9.55
CA ALA A 280 7.90 7.19 9.41
C ALA A 280 6.81 8.07 10.06
N PRO A 281 7.18 9.10 10.84
CA PRO A 281 6.23 10.09 11.34
C PRO A 281 5.82 11.06 10.25
N GLY A 282 4.70 11.76 10.47
CA GLY A 282 4.25 12.82 9.56
C GLY A 282 3.78 12.31 8.20
N THR A 283 3.40 11.03 8.13
CA THR A 283 2.77 10.37 6.97
C THR A 283 1.27 10.18 7.15
N THR A 284 0.55 10.01 6.04
CA THR A 284 -0.90 9.78 6.02
C THR A 284 -1.28 8.29 5.98
N GLY A 285 -0.30 7.40 6.12
CA GLY A 285 -0.50 5.96 6.06
C GLY A 285 -0.18 5.33 4.71
N GLY A 286 -0.23 4.00 4.65
CA GLY A 286 0.16 3.17 3.53
C GLY A 286 0.57 1.78 3.99
N SER A 287 1.52 1.14 3.32
CA SER A 287 2.00 -0.18 3.72
C SER A 287 3.47 -0.41 3.40
N GLY A 288 4.09 -1.34 4.13
CA GLY A 288 5.39 -1.90 3.78
C GLY A 288 5.49 -3.36 4.16
N VAL A 289 6.55 -4.02 3.71
CA VAL A 289 6.87 -5.40 4.09
C VAL A 289 8.30 -5.47 4.61
N ILE A 290 8.45 -6.04 5.80
CA ILE A 290 9.74 -6.39 6.39
C ILE A 290 9.96 -7.90 6.25
N ALA A 291 11.21 -8.33 6.10
CA ALA A 291 11.55 -9.73 5.93
C ALA A 291 12.73 -10.16 6.80
N ALA A 292 12.72 -11.42 7.22
CA ALA A 292 13.79 -12.12 7.92
C ALA A 292 14.58 -12.98 6.94
N TYR A 293 15.90 -12.98 7.08
CA TYR A 293 16.82 -13.60 6.14
C TYR A 293 17.76 -14.60 6.82
N ASP A 294 18.13 -15.64 6.08
CA ASP A 294 19.23 -16.53 6.41
C ASP A 294 20.60 -15.93 6.02
N SER A 295 21.68 -16.66 6.30
CA SER A 295 23.06 -16.25 5.95
C SER A 295 23.36 -16.20 4.46
N SER A 296 22.48 -16.76 3.62
CA SER A 296 22.59 -16.78 2.17
C SER A 296 21.71 -15.72 1.49
N ASP A 297 21.21 -14.74 2.26
CA ASP A 297 20.31 -13.68 1.79
C ASP A 297 18.97 -14.19 1.22
N ASN A 298 18.56 -15.41 1.59
CA ASN A 298 17.22 -15.87 1.29
C ASN A 298 16.22 -15.37 2.33
N ILE A 299 15.05 -14.92 1.87
CA ILE A 299 13.92 -14.65 2.76
C ILE A 299 13.43 -15.98 3.34
N LEU A 300 13.31 -16.02 4.67
CA LEU A 300 12.69 -17.10 5.44
C LEU A 300 11.22 -16.79 5.73
N TRP A 301 10.91 -15.54 6.08
CA TRP A 301 9.56 -15.06 6.35
C TRP A 301 9.47 -13.56 6.13
N SER A 302 8.25 -13.07 5.96
CA SER A 302 7.97 -11.64 5.79
C SER A 302 6.67 -11.26 6.50
N TRP A 303 6.56 -9.99 6.88
CA TRP A 303 5.41 -9.44 7.59
C TRP A 303 4.97 -8.15 6.93
N HIS A 304 3.66 -8.00 6.77
CA HIS A 304 3.02 -6.78 6.30
C HIS A 304 2.93 -5.77 7.45
N VAL A 305 3.39 -4.55 7.24
CA VAL A 305 3.21 -3.43 8.15
C VAL A 305 2.22 -2.48 7.51
N TRP A 306 0.99 -2.45 8.03
CA TRP A 306 -0.06 -1.55 7.61
C TRP A 306 0.05 -0.26 8.43
N VAL A 307 0.57 0.79 7.79
CA VAL A 307 0.75 2.09 8.43
C VAL A 307 -0.58 2.83 8.38
N THR A 308 -1.27 2.95 9.50
CA THR A 308 -2.61 3.54 9.57
C THR A 308 -2.96 3.99 11.00
N ASP A 309 -3.74 5.05 11.11
CA ASP A 309 -4.39 5.47 12.36
C ASP A 309 -5.64 4.63 12.70
N TYR A 310 -6.11 3.81 11.74
CA TYR A 310 -7.17 2.84 11.95
C TYR A 310 -6.71 1.70 12.87
N HIS A 311 -7.31 1.64 14.05
CA HIS A 311 -6.99 0.67 15.09
C HIS A 311 -8.26 0.34 15.90
N PRO A 312 -9.27 -0.31 15.30
CA PRO A 312 -10.43 -0.78 16.05
C PRO A 312 -10.02 -1.82 17.11
N ASP A 313 -10.74 -1.87 18.22
CA ASP A 313 -10.52 -2.91 19.22
C ASP A 313 -10.82 -4.28 18.61
N ALA A 314 -9.91 -5.24 18.80
CA ALA A 314 -10.02 -6.60 18.26
C ALA A 314 -10.96 -7.53 19.06
N THR A 315 -11.69 -6.97 20.03
CA THR A 315 -12.71 -7.64 20.87
C THR A 315 -13.94 -6.73 21.00
N GLY A 316 -15.00 -7.17 21.66
CA GLY A 316 -16.14 -6.37 22.13
C GLY A 316 -17.50 -6.73 21.52
N ASN A 317 -17.59 -7.58 20.51
CA ASN A 317 -18.85 -7.98 19.81
C ASN A 317 -19.91 -6.86 19.61
N VAL A 318 -19.46 -5.65 19.28
CA VAL A 318 -20.30 -4.45 19.09
C VAL A 318 -20.02 -3.75 17.76
N ASP A 319 -21.06 -3.13 17.22
CA ASP A 319 -20.96 -2.16 16.13
C ASP A 319 -20.40 -0.84 16.66
N VAL A 320 -19.36 -0.30 16.03
CA VAL A 320 -18.75 0.99 16.37
C VAL A 320 -18.68 1.80 15.10
N GLN A 321 -19.31 2.97 15.06
CA GLN A 321 -19.27 3.88 13.90
C GLN A 321 -18.23 5.00 14.06
N GLU A 322 -18.09 5.54 15.27
CA GLU A 322 -17.21 6.66 15.58
C GLU A 322 -16.33 6.38 16.82
N PRO A 323 -15.10 6.93 16.87
CA PRO A 323 -14.44 7.66 15.79
C PRO A 323 -14.12 6.74 14.60
N LEU A 324 -14.04 7.27 13.38
CA LEU A 324 -13.72 6.50 12.16
C LEU A 324 -12.45 5.63 12.28
N THR A 325 -11.48 6.04 13.08
CA THR A 325 -10.25 5.30 13.37
C THR A 325 -10.48 4.04 14.22
N LYS A 326 -11.66 3.90 14.83
CA LYS A 326 -12.07 2.76 15.67
C LYS A 326 -13.25 1.98 15.08
N ARG A 327 -13.70 2.33 13.87
CA ARG A 327 -14.90 1.76 13.27
C ARG A 327 -14.76 0.25 13.03
N LYS A 328 -15.78 -0.51 13.41
CA LYS A 328 -15.94 -1.94 13.10
C LYS A 328 -17.43 -2.24 13.01
N LEU A 329 -17.80 -3.11 12.08
CA LEU A 329 -19.17 -3.23 11.62
C LEU A 329 -19.75 -4.56 12.08
N LYS A 330 -20.83 -4.53 12.85
CA LYS A 330 -21.56 -5.76 13.22
C LYS A 330 -22.75 -5.93 12.28
N PHE A 331 -22.62 -6.85 11.34
CA PHE A 331 -23.72 -7.14 10.41
C PHE A 331 -24.80 -7.97 11.10
N THR A 332 -26.03 -7.46 11.10
CA THR A 332 -27.19 -8.03 11.81
C THR A 332 -28.42 -8.22 10.92
N TYR A 333 -28.44 -7.65 9.71
CA TYR A 333 -29.56 -7.80 8.80
C TYR A 333 -29.79 -9.27 8.41
N GLY A 334 -31.06 -9.68 8.34
CA GLY A 334 -31.47 -11.02 7.92
C GLY A 334 -31.60 -12.02 9.07
N ASN A 335 -32.04 -13.23 8.74
CA ASN A 335 -32.28 -14.32 9.69
C ASN A 335 -31.05 -15.24 9.74
N HIS A 336 -29.92 -14.71 10.22
CA HIS A 336 -28.63 -15.40 10.27
C HIS A 336 -28.12 -15.53 11.71
N SER A 337 -27.18 -16.45 11.92
CA SER A 337 -26.50 -16.57 13.22
C SER A 337 -25.73 -15.29 13.54
N ASP A 338 -25.62 -14.96 14.83
CA ASP A 338 -24.79 -13.82 15.27
C ASP A 338 -23.35 -14.01 14.79
N GLN A 339 -22.75 -12.91 14.32
CA GLN A 339 -21.39 -12.89 13.83
C GLN A 339 -20.63 -11.74 14.46
N ARG A 340 -19.30 -11.89 14.50
CA ARG A 340 -18.43 -10.90 15.12
C ARG A 340 -18.29 -9.65 14.24
N PRO A 341 -17.94 -8.50 14.83
CA PRO A 341 -17.61 -7.30 14.07
C PRO A 341 -16.51 -7.54 13.02
N MET A 342 -16.75 -7.02 11.81
CA MET A 342 -15.81 -6.99 10.70
C MET A 342 -15.11 -5.63 10.63
N MET A 343 -13.89 -5.59 10.12
CA MET A 343 -13.26 -4.33 9.74
C MET A 343 -14.11 -3.58 8.69
N ASP A 344 -14.05 -2.26 8.73
CA ASP A 344 -14.81 -1.38 7.82
C ASP A 344 -14.22 -1.27 6.41
N ARG A 345 -13.04 -1.87 6.18
CA ARG A 345 -12.24 -1.75 4.95
C ARG A 345 -11.44 -3.03 4.68
N ASP A 346 -10.96 -3.14 3.46
CA ASP A 346 -10.11 -4.25 3.03
C ASP A 346 -8.70 -4.13 3.63
N LEU A 347 -8.02 -5.25 3.80
CA LEU A 347 -6.71 -5.29 4.46
C LEU A 347 -5.68 -4.44 3.71
N GLY A 348 -5.07 -3.48 4.42
CA GLY A 348 -4.09 -2.56 3.85
C GLY A 348 -4.70 -1.33 3.17
N ALA A 349 -6.02 -1.16 3.19
CA ALA A 349 -6.67 0.04 2.64
C ALA A 349 -6.31 1.29 3.47
N MET A 350 -6.18 2.44 2.82
CA MET A 350 -5.90 3.68 3.54
C MET A 350 -7.13 4.21 4.27
N ALA A 351 -8.33 3.97 3.72
CA ALA A 351 -9.58 4.48 4.26
C ALA A 351 -10.73 3.47 4.07
N GLY A 352 -11.72 3.54 4.95
CA GLY A 352 -13.01 2.87 4.81
C GLY A 352 -14.12 3.91 4.74
N TYR A 353 -15.26 3.55 4.14
CA TYR A 353 -16.39 4.48 4.02
C TYR A 353 -17.72 3.78 4.30
N ALA A 354 -18.68 4.51 4.85
CA ALA A 354 -20.05 4.04 5.01
C ALA A 354 -20.87 4.26 3.74
N GLY A 355 -20.71 5.43 3.10
CA GLY A 355 -21.33 5.79 1.83
C GLY A 355 -20.33 5.91 0.67
N VAL A 356 -20.80 6.47 -0.45
CA VAL A 356 -19.95 6.74 -1.63
C VAL A 356 -18.85 7.74 -1.27
N PRO A 357 -17.56 7.40 -1.47
CA PRO A 357 -16.48 8.34 -1.23
C PRO A 357 -16.60 9.58 -2.11
N PRO A 358 -16.29 10.79 -1.60
CA PRO A 358 -16.67 12.06 -2.23
C PRO A 358 -15.90 12.39 -3.51
N SER A 359 -14.80 11.69 -3.79
CA SER A 359 -13.98 11.91 -4.98
C SER A 359 -13.39 10.59 -5.47
N ASP A 360 -12.91 10.56 -6.71
CA ASP A 360 -12.22 9.37 -7.23
C ASP A 360 -10.98 9.04 -6.39
N VAL A 361 -10.23 10.05 -5.92
CA VAL A 361 -9.08 9.85 -5.04
C VAL A 361 -9.47 9.08 -3.78
N GLU A 362 -10.56 9.48 -3.13
CA GLU A 362 -11.06 8.82 -1.92
C GLU A 362 -11.60 7.41 -2.22
N LYS A 363 -12.20 7.18 -3.41
CA LYS A 363 -12.57 5.81 -3.85
C LYS A 363 -11.34 4.92 -3.96
N PHE A 364 -10.23 5.43 -4.51
CA PHE A 364 -9.01 4.63 -4.59
C PHE A 364 -8.41 4.34 -3.23
N LYS A 365 -8.52 5.20 -2.21
CA LYS A 365 -8.03 4.89 -0.85
C LYS A 365 -8.66 3.65 -0.20
N ALA A 366 -9.77 3.13 -0.73
CA ALA A 366 -10.49 1.96 -0.21
C ALA A 366 -10.06 0.59 -0.80
N HIS A 367 -9.11 0.53 -1.73
CA HIS A 367 -8.79 -0.68 -2.52
C HIS A 367 -7.97 -1.79 -1.83
N GLY A 368 -7.27 -1.48 -0.72
CA GLY A 368 -6.41 -2.43 -0.02
C GLY A 368 -5.36 -3.14 -0.90
N PHE A 369 -4.94 -4.33 -0.46
CA PHE A 369 -4.05 -5.22 -1.21
C PHE A 369 -4.78 -6.51 -1.61
N GLN A 370 -4.21 -7.22 -2.58
CA GLN A 370 -4.72 -8.52 -3.02
C GLN A 370 -3.86 -9.66 -2.51
N TYR A 371 -4.44 -10.85 -2.39
CA TYR A 371 -3.80 -12.03 -1.83
C TYR A 371 -4.14 -13.26 -2.68
N GLN A 372 -3.17 -14.16 -2.85
CA GLN A 372 -3.47 -15.52 -3.32
C GLN A 372 -4.03 -16.32 -2.15
N TRP A 373 -5.10 -17.09 -2.39
CA TRP A 373 -5.80 -17.77 -1.30
C TRP A 373 -4.86 -18.72 -0.56
N GLY A 374 -4.83 -18.63 0.77
CA GLY A 374 -3.95 -19.41 1.62
C GLY A 374 -2.52 -18.86 1.76
N ARG A 375 -2.22 -17.65 1.26
CA ARG A 375 -0.94 -16.95 1.43
C ARG A 375 -1.06 -15.66 2.24
N LYS A 376 -0.04 -15.36 3.02
CA LYS A 376 0.02 -14.14 3.84
C LYS A 376 0.52 -12.88 3.10
N ASP A 377 1.13 -13.03 1.92
CA ASP A 377 1.88 -11.94 1.27
C ASP A 377 0.96 -11.02 0.44
N PRO A 378 1.02 -9.69 0.64
CA PRO A 378 0.21 -8.74 -0.11
C PRO A 378 0.77 -8.46 -1.51
N TYR A 379 -0.15 -8.28 -2.46
CA TYR A 379 0.13 -7.84 -3.83
C TYR A 379 -0.56 -6.51 -4.15
N PRO A 380 0.06 -5.66 -4.99
CA PRO A 380 -0.54 -4.42 -5.44
C PRO A 380 -1.95 -4.60 -6.01
N SER A 381 -2.82 -3.64 -5.71
CA SER A 381 -4.18 -3.56 -6.24
C SER A 381 -4.29 -2.35 -7.20
N SER A 382 -5.50 -1.99 -7.61
CA SER A 382 -5.73 -0.90 -8.57
C SER A 382 -5.50 0.47 -7.94
N TYR A 383 -4.77 1.35 -8.63
CA TYR A 383 -4.54 2.72 -8.17
C TYR A 383 -4.49 3.70 -9.34
N SER A 384 -5.49 4.55 -9.47
CA SER A 384 -5.53 5.62 -10.49
C SER A 384 -6.79 6.45 -10.32
N ASN A 385 -6.74 7.76 -10.14
CA ASN A 385 -7.97 8.59 -10.14
C ASN A 385 -8.69 8.65 -11.51
N LYS A 386 -8.09 8.14 -12.60
CA LYS A 386 -8.73 8.08 -13.91
C LYS A 386 -9.62 6.84 -14.01
N PRO A 387 -10.79 6.93 -14.66
CA PRO A 387 -11.60 5.76 -15.00
C PRO A 387 -10.83 4.87 -15.98
N ILE A 388 -10.14 3.87 -15.44
CA ILE A 388 -9.43 2.84 -16.21
C ILE A 388 -10.18 1.55 -15.96
N LYS A 389 -10.60 0.88 -17.02
CA LYS A 389 -11.30 -0.41 -16.92
C LYS A 389 -10.34 -1.58 -17.06
N THR A 390 -9.33 -1.44 -17.92
CA THR A 390 -8.41 -2.52 -18.29
C THR A 390 -6.97 -2.00 -18.37
N VAL A 391 -6.03 -2.76 -17.84
CA VAL A 391 -4.58 -2.50 -17.91
C VAL A 391 -3.89 -3.76 -18.43
N ASN A 392 -3.18 -3.65 -19.56
CA ASN A 392 -2.33 -4.73 -20.05
C ASN A 392 -1.03 -4.78 -19.26
N LEU A 393 -0.61 -5.97 -18.85
CA LEU A 393 0.54 -6.17 -17.97
C LEU A 393 1.69 -6.89 -18.69
N PRO A 394 2.94 -6.44 -18.50
CA PRO A 394 4.12 -7.21 -18.87
C PRO A 394 4.22 -8.48 -18.00
N ALA A 395 5.11 -9.40 -18.38
CA ALA A 395 5.38 -10.59 -17.56
C ALA A 395 5.92 -10.22 -16.18
N LYS A 396 6.81 -9.21 -16.15
CA LYS A 396 7.34 -8.60 -14.93
C LYS A 396 7.15 -7.09 -15.04
N ILE A 397 6.59 -6.48 -14.00
CA ILE A 397 6.44 -5.03 -13.92
C ILE A 397 7.75 -4.47 -13.39
N THR A 398 8.43 -3.64 -14.18
CA THR A 398 9.75 -3.07 -13.85
C THR A 398 9.72 -1.55 -13.68
N GLU A 399 8.58 -0.93 -13.93
CA GLU A 399 8.34 0.50 -13.84
C GLU A 399 6.87 0.77 -13.48
N PRO A 400 6.52 1.96 -12.97
CA PRO A 400 5.14 2.33 -12.67
C PRO A 400 4.21 2.18 -13.88
N ILE A 401 3.05 1.55 -13.69
CA ILE A 401 2.01 1.38 -14.73
C ILE A 401 0.74 2.08 -14.26
N VAL A 402 0.13 2.86 -15.15
CA VAL A 402 -1.15 3.54 -14.89
C VAL A 402 -2.22 2.53 -14.48
N GLY A 403 -2.88 2.77 -13.34
CA GLY A 403 -3.92 1.89 -12.82
C GLY A 403 -3.42 0.81 -11.86
N ILE A 404 -2.12 0.68 -11.65
CA ILE A 404 -1.51 -0.27 -10.70
C ILE A 404 -0.82 0.50 -9.59
N MET A 405 -1.05 0.09 -8.34
CA MET A 405 -0.32 0.65 -7.20
C MET A 405 1.19 0.37 -7.31
N SER A 406 2.00 1.42 -7.18
CA SER A 406 3.45 1.30 -7.17
C SER A 406 3.99 0.83 -5.82
N LEU A 407 5.08 0.07 -5.88
CA LEU A 407 5.89 -0.30 -4.72
C LEU A 407 7.27 0.33 -4.87
N TYR A 408 7.86 0.75 -3.75
CA TYR A 408 9.19 1.33 -3.69
C TYR A 408 10.11 0.49 -2.82
N GLY A 409 11.40 0.49 -3.16
CA GLY A 409 12.43 -0.16 -2.37
C GLY A 409 12.67 0.52 -1.02
N SER A 410 13.68 0.02 -0.29
CA SER A 410 14.05 0.55 1.02
C SER A 410 14.59 1.98 0.99
N ASP A 411 15.04 2.46 -0.17
CA ASP A 411 15.43 3.86 -0.39
C ASP A 411 14.24 4.82 -0.52
N GLY A 412 13.01 4.30 -0.70
CA GLY A 412 11.80 5.09 -0.91
C GLY A 412 11.75 5.84 -2.24
N VAL A 413 12.70 5.58 -3.15
CA VAL A 413 12.89 6.30 -4.42
C VAL A 413 12.69 5.37 -5.60
N LYS A 414 13.36 4.21 -5.60
CA LYS A 414 13.35 3.28 -6.74
C LYS A 414 12.08 2.45 -6.72
N PHE A 415 11.41 2.40 -7.86
CA PHE A 415 10.32 1.46 -8.08
C PHE A 415 10.82 0.03 -7.87
N LEU A 416 10.04 -0.78 -7.16
CA LEU A 416 10.37 -2.17 -6.89
C LEU A 416 9.65 -3.10 -7.86
N PRO A 417 10.38 -3.85 -8.70
CA PRO A 417 9.77 -4.77 -9.64
C PRO A 417 9.04 -5.94 -8.96
N PHE A 418 7.94 -6.38 -9.58
CA PHE A 418 7.17 -7.55 -9.13
C PHE A 418 6.57 -8.34 -10.31
N ASP A 419 6.22 -9.60 -10.06
CA ASP A 419 5.68 -10.52 -11.07
C ASP A 419 4.21 -10.82 -10.77
N PRO A 420 3.25 -10.24 -11.53
CA PRO A 420 1.82 -10.45 -11.29
C PRO A 420 1.27 -11.78 -11.83
N SER A 421 2.07 -12.56 -12.57
CA SER A 421 1.59 -13.74 -13.28
C SER A 421 2.70 -14.71 -13.69
N TYR A 422 3.51 -15.15 -12.73
CA TYR A 422 4.60 -16.10 -12.98
C TYR A 422 4.02 -17.47 -13.34
N ASN A 423 4.39 -18.00 -14.51
CA ASN A 423 3.92 -19.30 -14.97
C ASN A 423 4.68 -20.43 -14.26
N GLY A 424 4.25 -20.77 -13.05
CA GLY A 424 4.82 -21.87 -12.26
C GLY A 424 4.00 -22.16 -11.00
N ARG A 425 4.39 -23.21 -10.29
CA ARG A 425 3.84 -23.61 -8.97
C ARG A 425 4.93 -23.51 -7.92
N ALA A 426 4.59 -23.26 -6.66
CA ALA A 426 5.55 -23.20 -5.56
C ALA A 426 5.05 -23.83 -4.25
N GLY A 427 5.93 -24.49 -3.51
CA GLY A 427 5.67 -24.84 -2.12
C GLY A 427 5.67 -23.58 -1.23
N TYR A 428 5.19 -23.68 0.01
CA TYR A 428 5.13 -22.51 0.92
C TYR A 428 6.48 -21.81 1.10
N GLN A 429 7.56 -22.58 1.30
CA GLN A 429 8.89 -22.01 1.51
C GLN A 429 9.35 -21.20 0.29
N MET A 430 9.09 -21.71 -0.93
CA MET A 430 9.47 -21.00 -2.15
C MET A 430 8.60 -19.77 -2.39
N ALA A 431 7.29 -19.88 -2.14
CA ALA A 431 6.38 -18.77 -2.26
C ALA A 431 6.72 -17.63 -1.28
N TYR A 432 7.06 -17.96 -0.03
CA TYR A 432 7.38 -16.95 0.99
C TYR A 432 8.81 -16.42 0.86
N ARG A 433 9.71 -17.16 0.21
CA ARG A 433 10.99 -16.63 -0.25
C ARG A 433 10.82 -15.57 -1.35
N ASN A 434 9.72 -15.63 -2.10
CA ASN A 434 9.42 -14.74 -3.24
C ASN A 434 8.06 -14.03 -3.06
N PRO A 435 7.92 -13.14 -2.05
CA PRO A 435 6.62 -12.52 -1.73
C PRO A 435 6.08 -11.59 -2.82
N LEU A 436 6.92 -11.17 -3.78
CA LEU A 436 6.54 -10.32 -4.93
C LEU A 436 6.24 -11.11 -6.21
N THR A 437 6.11 -12.44 -6.11
CA THR A 437 5.81 -13.32 -7.24
C THR A 437 4.46 -13.99 -7.03
N ALA A 438 3.49 -13.66 -7.90
CA ALA A 438 2.21 -14.33 -7.95
C ALA A 438 2.31 -15.55 -8.89
N TYR A 439 2.12 -16.75 -8.35
CA TYR A 439 2.24 -18.00 -9.11
C TYR A 439 0.91 -18.32 -9.79
N LYS A 440 0.89 -18.25 -11.13
CA LYS A 440 -0.28 -18.48 -11.99
C LYS A 440 0.07 -19.46 -13.12
N PRO A 441 0.13 -20.77 -12.83
CA PRO A 441 0.48 -21.77 -13.84
C PRO A 441 -0.63 -21.89 -14.89
N SER A 442 -0.22 -21.95 -16.16
CA SER A 442 -1.16 -22.14 -17.27
C SER A 442 -1.93 -23.46 -17.12
N GLY A 443 -3.26 -23.40 -17.25
CA GLY A 443 -4.13 -24.57 -17.18
C GLY A 443 -4.35 -25.14 -15.77
N SER A 444 -3.85 -24.49 -14.70
CA SER A 444 -4.05 -24.92 -13.31
C SER A 444 -4.72 -23.84 -12.46
N GLN A 445 -5.60 -24.27 -11.55
CA GLN A 445 -6.30 -23.40 -10.60
C GLN A 445 -5.49 -23.16 -9.31
N TYR A 446 -4.32 -23.77 -9.18
CA TYR A 446 -3.47 -23.74 -7.98
C TYR A 446 -2.18 -22.99 -8.22
N TRP A 447 -1.81 -22.13 -7.30
CA TRP A 447 -0.49 -21.50 -7.26
C TRP A 447 0.60 -22.41 -6.68
N PHE A 448 0.21 -23.48 -5.98
CA PHE A 448 1.10 -24.28 -5.14
C PHE A 448 1.41 -25.65 -5.73
N THR A 449 2.56 -26.25 -5.37
CA THR A 449 2.96 -27.63 -5.73
C THR A 449 2.26 -28.69 -4.88
N ASP A 450 2.37 -29.97 -5.25
CA ASP A 450 1.53 -31.03 -4.67
C ASP A 450 1.73 -31.24 -3.15
N ASP A 451 2.91 -30.89 -2.62
CA ASP A 451 3.26 -30.87 -1.19
C ASP A 451 2.32 -29.99 -0.33
N VAL A 452 1.79 -28.91 -0.90
CA VAL A 452 0.88 -27.99 -0.18
C VAL A 452 -0.56 -28.50 -0.18
N THR A 453 -0.94 -29.37 -1.12
CA THR A 453 -2.33 -29.80 -1.37
C THR A 453 -3.04 -30.36 -0.14
N SER A 454 -2.33 -31.13 0.69
CA SER A 454 -2.92 -31.73 1.88
C SER A 454 -3.19 -30.72 3.01
N SER A 455 -2.40 -29.65 3.07
CA SER A 455 -2.50 -28.58 4.07
C SER A 455 -3.39 -27.41 3.65
N ILE A 456 -3.61 -27.21 2.35
CA ILE A 456 -4.24 -25.98 1.82
C ILE A 456 -5.66 -25.78 2.33
N SER A 457 -6.45 -26.84 2.53
CA SER A 457 -7.86 -26.70 2.95
C SER A 457 -8.04 -26.02 4.31
N GLY A 458 -6.99 -26.00 5.14
CA GLY A 458 -6.92 -25.29 6.42
C GLY A 458 -5.95 -24.12 6.42
N ALA A 459 -5.42 -23.69 5.27
CA ALA A 459 -4.46 -22.59 5.22
C ALA A 459 -5.08 -21.29 5.75
N TRP A 460 -6.32 -20.99 5.40
CA TRP A 460 -7.15 -20.01 6.11
C TRP A 460 -8.35 -20.72 6.72
N ALA A 461 -8.76 -20.33 7.94
CA ALA A 461 -9.76 -21.07 8.71
C ALA A 461 -10.45 -20.20 9.78
N THR A 462 -11.48 -20.77 10.42
CA THR A 462 -12.18 -20.15 11.56
C THR A 462 -11.24 -19.81 12.71
N VAL A 463 -10.30 -20.70 12.99
CA VAL A 463 -9.23 -20.47 13.93
C VAL A 463 -8.05 -20.01 13.11
N LYS A 464 -7.55 -18.80 13.38
CA LYS A 464 -6.43 -18.22 12.66
C LYS A 464 -5.26 -19.19 12.62
N THR A 465 -4.65 -19.31 11.44
CA THR A 465 -3.46 -20.12 11.22
C THR A 465 -2.23 -19.23 11.01
N VAL A 466 -1.08 -19.87 10.84
CA VAL A 466 0.18 -19.21 10.51
C VAL A 466 0.19 -18.58 9.10
N HIS A 467 -0.77 -18.92 8.23
CA HIS A 467 -0.85 -18.39 6.85
C HIS A 467 -1.89 -17.29 6.68
N ASP A 468 -2.68 -16.99 7.72
CA ASP A 468 -3.68 -15.93 7.72
C ASP A 468 -2.98 -14.54 7.65
N PRO A 469 -3.34 -13.67 6.69
CA PRO A 469 -2.70 -12.37 6.51
C PRO A 469 -3.16 -11.32 7.54
N CYS A 470 -4.24 -11.55 8.29
CA CYS A 470 -4.85 -10.52 9.11
C CYS A 470 -4.06 -10.21 10.40
N PRO A 471 -4.18 -8.98 10.95
CA PRO A 471 -3.53 -8.59 12.20
C PRO A 471 -3.95 -9.44 13.40
N ALA A 472 -3.16 -9.42 14.47
CA ALA A 472 -3.50 -10.14 15.71
C ALA A 472 -4.89 -9.74 16.22
N GLY A 473 -5.70 -10.74 16.61
CA GLY A 473 -7.10 -10.55 17.00
C GLY A 473 -8.11 -10.55 15.85
N TRP A 474 -7.66 -10.59 14.59
CA TRP A 474 -8.51 -10.58 13.39
C TRP A 474 -8.14 -11.70 12.42
N ARG A 475 -9.10 -12.37 11.79
CA ARG A 475 -8.83 -13.40 10.76
C ARG A 475 -9.55 -13.10 9.46
N VAL A 476 -9.23 -13.83 8.40
CA VAL A 476 -10.02 -13.76 7.15
C VAL A 476 -11.47 -14.15 7.43
N ALA A 477 -12.41 -13.34 6.92
CA ALA A 477 -13.84 -13.59 7.08
C ALA A 477 -14.29 -14.86 6.33
N LYS A 478 -15.32 -15.50 6.83
CA LYS A 478 -16.04 -16.60 6.18
C LYS A 478 -17.11 -16.05 5.26
N ALA A 479 -17.57 -16.90 4.34
CA ALA A 479 -18.68 -16.59 3.46
C ALA A 479 -19.97 -16.29 4.24
N GLU A 480 -20.24 -17.07 5.29
CA GLU A 480 -21.44 -16.95 6.13
C GLU A 480 -21.50 -15.57 6.84
N GLU A 481 -20.34 -14.95 7.07
CA GLU A 481 -20.20 -13.64 7.72
C GLU A 481 -20.52 -12.47 6.78
N TYR A 482 -20.81 -12.76 5.51
CA TYR A 482 -21.31 -11.77 4.54
C TYR A 482 -22.80 -11.92 4.25
N TYR A 483 -23.51 -12.91 4.81
CA TYR A 483 -24.91 -13.20 4.45
C TYR A 483 -25.86 -12.02 4.75
N SER A 484 -25.58 -11.25 5.80
CA SER A 484 -26.34 -10.04 6.13
C SER A 484 -26.23 -8.91 5.12
N LEU A 485 -25.36 -9.02 4.10
CA LEU A 485 -25.26 -8.04 3.02
C LEU A 485 -26.23 -8.32 1.86
N PHE A 486 -27.00 -9.41 1.91
CA PHE A 486 -27.95 -9.80 0.87
C PHE A 486 -29.37 -9.33 1.18
N SER A 487 -30.18 -9.07 0.15
CA SER A 487 -31.56 -8.58 0.30
C SER A 487 -32.53 -9.69 0.71
N ASP A 488 -32.20 -10.95 0.41
CA ASP A 488 -32.92 -12.10 0.95
C ASP A 488 -32.49 -12.33 2.41
N LYS A 489 -33.42 -12.11 3.34
CA LYS A 489 -33.21 -12.36 4.77
C LYS A 489 -32.87 -13.83 5.07
N GLY A 490 -33.21 -14.76 4.19
CA GLY A 490 -32.92 -16.18 4.32
C GLY A 490 -31.71 -16.66 3.51
N TYR A 491 -30.86 -15.75 3.00
CA TYR A 491 -29.74 -16.12 2.15
C TYR A 491 -28.87 -17.21 2.78
N ASN A 492 -28.63 -18.29 2.04
CA ASN A 492 -27.97 -19.49 2.54
C ASN A 492 -26.64 -19.80 1.82
N GLY A 493 -26.13 -18.86 1.03
CA GLY A 493 -24.90 -19.04 0.25
C GLY A 493 -25.08 -19.67 -1.13
N THR A 494 -26.32 -19.94 -1.57
CA THR A 494 -26.59 -20.42 -2.92
C THR A 494 -26.55 -19.25 -3.92
N LEU A 495 -25.76 -19.36 -4.98
CA LEU A 495 -25.83 -18.41 -6.09
C LEU A 495 -27.20 -18.52 -6.77
N PRO A 496 -27.92 -17.41 -6.99
CA PRO A 496 -29.13 -17.42 -7.80
C PRO A 496 -28.87 -18.00 -9.20
N SER A 497 -29.89 -18.56 -9.86
CA SER A 497 -29.76 -19.12 -11.21
C SER A 497 -29.80 -18.09 -12.34
N THR A 498 -30.19 -16.85 -12.04
CA THR A 498 -30.28 -15.74 -13.01
C THR A 498 -29.62 -14.48 -12.46
N SER A 499 -29.16 -13.60 -13.37
CA SER A 499 -28.51 -12.34 -12.99
C SER A 499 -29.50 -11.36 -12.36
N THR A 500 -29.68 -11.46 -11.06
CA THR A 500 -30.51 -10.57 -10.27
C THR A 500 -29.66 -9.75 -9.32
N ASN A 501 -30.20 -8.59 -8.93
CA ASN A 501 -29.61 -7.78 -7.89
C ASN A 501 -30.09 -8.27 -6.52
N ASN A 502 -29.28 -9.08 -5.85
CA ASN A 502 -29.59 -9.70 -4.56
C ASN A 502 -28.81 -9.12 -3.38
N MET A 503 -28.01 -8.06 -3.57
CA MET A 503 -27.39 -7.39 -2.41
C MET A 503 -28.37 -6.37 -1.79
N ASN A 504 -28.33 -6.24 -0.47
CA ASN A 504 -29.02 -5.19 0.27
C ASN A 504 -28.26 -3.87 0.11
N MET A 505 -28.52 -3.13 -0.97
CA MET A 505 -27.70 -1.96 -1.35
C MET A 505 -28.48 -0.66 -1.43
N SER A 506 -27.82 0.46 -1.16
CA SER A 506 -28.41 1.80 -1.29
C SER A 506 -28.15 2.46 -2.64
N ASN A 507 -27.13 2.01 -3.39
CA ASN A 507 -26.66 2.67 -4.62
C ASN A 507 -26.89 1.82 -5.89
N TYR A 508 -28.05 1.18 -6.01
CA TYR A 508 -28.32 0.20 -7.07
C TYR A 508 -28.10 0.70 -8.51
N ASN A 509 -28.47 1.94 -8.78
CA ASN A 509 -28.37 2.50 -10.13
C ASN A 509 -27.00 3.13 -10.41
N THR A 510 -26.14 3.26 -9.39
CA THR A 510 -24.94 4.09 -9.47
C THR A 510 -23.65 3.32 -9.15
N GLN A 511 -23.65 2.01 -8.85
CA GLN A 511 -22.39 1.33 -8.45
C GLN A 511 -21.25 1.49 -9.47
N GLY A 512 -21.58 1.52 -10.78
CA GLY A 512 -20.59 1.72 -11.84
C GLY A 512 -20.04 3.15 -11.92
N ALA A 513 -20.84 4.15 -11.51
CA ALA A 513 -20.40 5.54 -11.38
C ALA A 513 -19.65 5.78 -10.05
N ASP A 514 -20.13 5.15 -8.99
CA ASP A 514 -19.58 5.19 -7.63
C ASP A 514 -18.34 4.29 -7.47
N LYS A 515 -18.04 3.48 -8.48
CA LYS A 515 -16.92 2.51 -8.53
C LYS A 515 -16.94 1.51 -7.36
N GLY A 516 -18.12 1.24 -6.81
CA GLY A 516 -18.28 0.53 -5.55
C GLY A 516 -19.74 0.26 -5.17
N PHE A 517 -19.93 -0.68 -4.26
CA PHE A 517 -21.23 -1.04 -3.70
C PHE A 517 -21.37 -0.41 -2.31
N VAL A 518 -22.49 0.26 -2.06
CA VAL A 518 -22.87 0.71 -0.71
C VAL A 518 -23.91 -0.26 -0.17
N LEU A 519 -23.48 -1.11 0.77
CA LEU A 519 -24.27 -2.23 1.28
C LEU A 519 -24.78 -1.94 2.69
N ARG A 520 -26.08 -2.11 2.91
CA ARG A 520 -26.70 -2.07 4.24
C ARG A 520 -26.45 -3.39 4.94
N TYR A 521 -26.25 -3.32 6.25
CA TYR A 521 -25.93 -4.50 7.05
C TYR A 521 -26.69 -4.59 8.37
N ASP A 522 -27.40 -3.54 8.78
CA ASP A 522 -28.14 -3.52 10.05
C ASP A 522 -29.62 -3.89 9.82
N GLU A 523 -30.18 -4.65 10.77
CA GLU A 523 -31.57 -5.10 10.71
C GLU A 523 -32.59 -3.95 10.83
N THR A 524 -32.28 -2.94 11.62
CA THR A 524 -33.23 -1.90 12.05
C THR A 524 -32.89 -0.52 11.50
N ASP A 525 -31.61 -0.22 11.31
CA ASP A 525 -31.11 1.08 10.86
C ASP A 525 -30.55 1.00 9.44
N GLN A 526 -31.37 1.38 8.46
CA GLN A 526 -30.98 1.37 7.04
C GLN A 526 -29.90 2.41 6.67
N SER A 527 -29.53 3.32 7.57
CA SER A 527 -28.44 4.27 7.34
C SER A 527 -27.06 3.60 7.53
N LYS A 528 -27.01 2.53 8.33
CA LYS A 528 -25.79 1.76 8.54
C LYS A 528 -25.41 0.97 7.30
N THR A 529 -24.38 1.49 6.65
CA THR A 529 -23.90 1.04 5.36
C THR A 529 -22.38 0.92 5.35
N THR A 530 -21.85 0.12 4.42
CA THR A 530 -20.41 0.02 4.16
C THR A 530 -20.16 0.04 2.66
N TYR A 531 -19.09 0.73 2.28
CA TYR A 531 -18.64 0.81 0.91
C TYR A 531 -17.64 -0.32 0.61
N PHE A 532 -17.91 -1.08 -0.44
CA PHE A 532 -16.98 -2.02 -1.04
C PHE A 532 -16.49 -1.46 -2.37
N ARG A 533 -15.19 -1.17 -2.44
CA ARG A 533 -14.54 -0.70 -3.67
C ARG A 533 -14.52 -1.84 -4.70
N LEU A 534 -14.74 -1.55 -5.97
CA LEU A 534 -14.62 -2.54 -7.06
C LEU A 534 -13.19 -2.58 -7.63
N CYS A 535 -12.27 -3.27 -6.98
CA CYS A 535 -10.84 -3.19 -7.27
C CYS A 535 -10.40 -3.74 -8.64
N GLY A 536 -11.24 -4.54 -9.30
CA GLY A 536 -10.87 -5.23 -10.54
C GLY A 536 -10.34 -6.65 -10.28
N TYR A 537 -9.88 -7.32 -11.33
CA TYR A 537 -9.42 -8.72 -11.25
C TYR A 537 -8.21 -9.00 -12.15
N TYR A 538 -7.14 -9.55 -11.57
CA TYR A 538 -5.94 -9.92 -12.33
C TYR A 538 -6.15 -11.22 -13.11
N ALA A 539 -6.63 -11.11 -14.36
CA ALA A 539 -6.71 -12.19 -15.32
C ALA A 539 -5.35 -12.37 -16.03
N ASP A 540 -4.41 -13.01 -15.35
CA ASP A 540 -3.04 -13.25 -15.83
C ASP A 540 -2.31 -11.93 -16.19
N ARG A 541 -2.02 -11.71 -17.47
CA ARG A 541 -1.30 -10.55 -18.00
C ARG A 541 -2.20 -9.36 -18.32
N VAL A 542 -3.40 -9.32 -17.75
CA VAL A 542 -4.30 -8.17 -17.85
C VAL A 542 -5.04 -7.97 -16.53
N PHE A 543 -5.11 -6.73 -16.06
CA PHE A 543 -5.96 -6.34 -14.95
C PHE A 543 -7.24 -5.75 -15.51
N VAL A 544 -8.37 -6.42 -15.32
CA VAL A 544 -9.64 -6.08 -15.97
C VAL A 544 -10.66 -5.51 -14.98
N GLN A 545 -11.73 -4.93 -15.52
CA GLN A 545 -12.87 -4.29 -14.86
C GLN A 545 -12.60 -3.51 -13.56
N ILE A 546 -11.49 -2.78 -13.51
CA ILE A 546 -11.23 -1.85 -12.40
C ILE A 546 -12.40 -0.85 -12.34
N GLY A 547 -13.06 -0.77 -11.18
CA GLY A 547 -14.26 0.06 -11.01
C GLY A 547 -15.60 -0.61 -11.30
N TYR A 548 -15.63 -1.88 -11.72
CA TYR A 548 -16.85 -2.53 -12.17
C TYR A 548 -17.05 -3.96 -11.64
N PHE A 549 -16.02 -4.67 -11.20
CA PHE A 549 -16.20 -5.84 -10.33
C PHE A 549 -15.18 -5.93 -9.20
N ASP A 550 -15.51 -6.71 -8.19
CA ASP A 550 -14.58 -7.24 -7.21
C ASP A 550 -14.99 -8.64 -6.81
N PHE A 551 -14.02 -9.37 -6.30
CA PHE A 551 -14.23 -10.65 -5.67
C PHE A 551 -13.44 -10.62 -4.36
N ILE A 552 -14.08 -10.92 -3.23
CA ILE A 552 -13.46 -10.75 -1.91
C ILE A 552 -13.31 -12.12 -1.30
N TRP A 553 -12.08 -12.51 -0.96
CA TRP A 553 -11.82 -13.84 -0.42
C TRP A 553 -12.58 -14.10 0.87
N CYS A 554 -13.09 -15.33 0.97
CA CYS A 554 -13.51 -15.91 2.23
C CYS A 554 -12.51 -17.00 2.65
N CYS A 555 -12.41 -17.28 3.95
CA CYS A 555 -11.53 -18.33 4.45
C CYS A 555 -12.03 -19.75 4.15
N ASN A 556 -13.22 -19.93 3.56
CA ASN A 556 -13.77 -21.25 3.29
C ASN A 556 -13.11 -21.87 2.05
N SER A 557 -12.46 -23.03 2.24
CA SER A 557 -12.12 -23.91 1.13
C SER A 557 -13.30 -24.79 0.74
N VAL A 558 -13.35 -25.22 -0.51
CA VAL A 558 -14.39 -26.07 -1.08
C VAL A 558 -13.71 -27.15 -1.90
N LYS A 559 -14.08 -28.41 -1.68
CA LYS A 559 -13.67 -29.51 -2.55
C LYS A 559 -14.76 -29.72 -3.61
N ASN A 560 -14.42 -29.49 -4.88
CA ASN A 560 -15.33 -29.64 -6.01
C ASN A 560 -14.83 -30.77 -6.90
N GLY A 561 -15.39 -31.98 -6.70
CA GLY A 561 -14.85 -33.20 -7.29
C GLY A 561 -13.40 -33.44 -6.84
N ASN A 562 -12.46 -33.44 -7.79
CA ASN A 562 -11.03 -33.61 -7.54
C ASN A 562 -10.28 -32.28 -7.40
N THR A 563 -10.97 -31.13 -7.44
CA THR A 563 -10.33 -29.83 -7.30
C THR A 563 -10.61 -29.12 -5.98
N TYR A 564 -9.65 -28.33 -5.51
CA TYR A 564 -9.81 -27.40 -4.40
C TYR A 564 -10.14 -26.01 -4.96
N GLN A 565 -11.18 -25.40 -4.43
CA GLN A 565 -11.60 -24.03 -4.75
C GLN A 565 -11.80 -23.28 -3.43
N ALA A 566 -11.98 -21.97 -3.52
CA ALA A 566 -12.26 -21.12 -2.38
C ALA A 566 -13.55 -20.34 -2.59
N LYS A 567 -14.29 -20.11 -1.50
CA LYS A 567 -15.44 -19.19 -1.54
C LYS A 567 -14.94 -17.74 -1.62
N HIS A 568 -15.68 -16.92 -2.34
CA HIS A 568 -15.51 -15.47 -2.34
C HIS A 568 -16.85 -14.76 -2.47
N LEU A 569 -16.94 -13.54 -1.93
CA LEU A 569 -18.05 -12.63 -2.22
C LEU A 569 -17.81 -11.99 -3.60
N GLN A 570 -18.75 -12.17 -4.51
CA GLN A 570 -18.71 -11.65 -5.87
C GLN A 570 -19.59 -10.40 -5.99
N LEU A 571 -18.99 -9.29 -6.41
CA LEU A 571 -19.64 -8.00 -6.63
C LEU A 571 -19.39 -7.54 -8.07
N VAL A 572 -20.43 -7.52 -8.90
CA VAL A 572 -20.37 -7.16 -10.32
C VAL A 572 -21.40 -6.07 -10.58
N SER A 573 -20.90 -4.89 -10.97
CA SER A 573 -21.74 -3.75 -11.34
C SER A 573 -22.58 -4.07 -12.58
N THR A 574 -23.80 -3.53 -12.62
CA THR A 574 -24.66 -3.57 -13.81
C THR A 574 -24.03 -2.90 -15.04
N ALA A 575 -23.02 -2.04 -14.85
CA ALA A 575 -22.26 -1.37 -15.89
C ALA A 575 -21.02 -2.16 -16.39
N SER A 576 -20.76 -3.36 -15.86
CA SER A 576 -19.70 -4.24 -16.38
C SER A 576 -20.03 -4.73 -17.78
N ASP A 577 -19.04 -4.73 -18.69
CA ASP A 577 -19.17 -5.34 -20.04
C ASP A 577 -18.90 -6.85 -20.01
N GLN A 578 -18.41 -7.37 -18.89
CA GLN A 578 -18.18 -8.78 -18.62
C GLN A 578 -19.19 -9.30 -17.60
N ARG A 579 -20.42 -8.79 -17.63
CA ARG A 579 -21.53 -9.26 -16.78
C ARG A 579 -21.90 -10.70 -17.12
N ARG A 580 -21.07 -11.62 -16.64
CA ARG A 580 -21.25 -13.07 -16.68
C ARG A 580 -21.57 -13.63 -15.30
N GLY A 581 -21.40 -12.81 -14.25
CA GLY A 581 -21.56 -13.17 -12.84
C GLY A 581 -22.86 -12.66 -12.21
N ILE A 582 -23.27 -13.34 -11.16
CA ILE A 582 -24.40 -13.02 -10.28
C ILE A 582 -23.81 -12.58 -8.94
N ASN A 583 -24.30 -11.48 -8.36
CA ASN A 583 -23.81 -11.05 -7.05
C ASN A 583 -24.13 -12.14 -6.01
N GLY A 584 -23.22 -12.45 -5.10
CA GLY A 584 -23.36 -13.68 -4.32
C GLY A 584 -22.07 -14.23 -3.74
N ILE A 585 -22.23 -15.24 -2.90
CA ILE A 585 -21.13 -16.11 -2.48
C ILE A 585 -20.90 -17.15 -3.56
N ASN A 586 -19.76 -17.07 -4.23
CA ASN A 586 -19.35 -18.00 -5.27
C ASN A 586 -18.36 -19.02 -4.71
N ASN A 587 -18.52 -20.30 -5.02
CA ASN A 587 -17.68 -21.40 -4.54
C ASN A 587 -16.59 -21.83 -5.54
N GLN A 588 -16.44 -21.13 -6.66
CA GLN A 588 -15.53 -21.49 -7.77
C GLN A 588 -14.26 -20.63 -7.81
N GLY A 589 -13.88 -19.98 -6.71
CA GLY A 589 -12.65 -19.19 -6.67
C GLY A 589 -11.42 -20.05 -6.92
N THR A 590 -10.61 -19.69 -7.91
CA THR A 590 -9.34 -20.35 -8.19
C THR A 590 -8.27 -19.84 -7.21
N LEU A 591 -7.52 -20.76 -6.59
CA LEU A 591 -6.58 -20.37 -5.54
C LEU A 591 -5.42 -19.54 -6.10
N SER A 592 -5.08 -19.70 -7.38
CA SER A 592 -4.08 -18.86 -8.08
C SER A 592 -4.51 -17.41 -8.30
N ALA A 593 -5.81 -17.08 -8.19
CA ALA A 593 -6.28 -15.72 -8.30
C ALA A 593 -5.77 -14.86 -7.14
N MET A 594 -5.57 -13.57 -7.45
CA MET A 594 -5.28 -12.55 -6.47
C MET A 594 -6.56 -11.76 -6.25
N LEU A 595 -7.06 -11.74 -5.01
CA LEU A 595 -8.28 -11.03 -4.64
C LEU A 595 -8.08 -10.28 -3.31
N PRO A 596 -8.77 -9.15 -3.07
CA PRO A 596 -8.80 -8.51 -1.76
C PRO A 596 -9.51 -9.38 -0.72
N LEU A 597 -9.40 -8.96 0.56
CA LEU A 597 -10.08 -9.60 1.69
C LEU A 597 -10.38 -8.59 2.80
N ARG A 598 -11.38 -8.88 3.63
CA ARG A 598 -11.63 -8.20 4.91
C ARG A 598 -11.36 -9.14 6.08
N CYS A 599 -10.95 -8.53 7.18
CA CYS A 599 -10.71 -9.24 8.42
C CYS A 599 -11.88 -9.07 9.40
N ILE A 600 -12.19 -10.12 10.15
CA ILE A 600 -13.23 -10.18 11.18
C ILE A 600 -12.59 -10.57 12.51
N GLN A 601 -13.16 -10.14 13.64
CA GLN A 601 -12.61 -10.48 14.96
C GLN A 601 -12.54 -12.00 15.18
N GLU A 602 -11.47 -12.45 15.83
CA GLU A 602 -11.29 -13.85 16.21
C GLU A 602 -12.21 -14.24 17.36
N LYS A 603 -12.40 -13.31 18.32
CA LYS A 603 -13.15 -13.53 19.56
C LYS A 603 -13.94 -12.29 19.99
N ASP A 604 -14.84 -12.53 20.95
CA ASP A 604 -15.69 -11.52 21.57
C ASP A 604 -14.91 -10.62 22.54
#